data_AF-A0A1D3DXK8-F1
#
_entry.id   AF-A0A1D3DXK8-F1
#
_cell.length_a   1.000
_cell.length_b   1.000
_cell.length_c   1.000
_cell.angle_alpha   90.00
_cell.angle_beta   90.00
_cell.angle_gamma   90.00
#
_symmetry.space_group_name_H-M   'P 1'
#
loop_
_entity.id
_entity.type
_entity.pdbx_description
1 polymer ?
#
loop_
_entity_poly.entity_id
_entity_poly.type
_entity_poly.pdbx_seq_one_letter_code
_entity_poly.pdbx_strand_id
1 'polypeptide(L)'
;MTPVGASSACTGWKKAGSLPLKWSKVSDKCGHFGKPGMKMGYAWKVYKGSSVCVQVKGFVNGKEKWYKAGCGKSGAIKVPWGNVAASKEMKVKGAALFDWK
;
A
#
# COMPACT_ATOMS: atom_id res chain seq x y z
N MET A 1 -21.19 -25.24 -8.52
CA MET A 1 -19.91 -24.82 -7.92
C MET A 1 -19.47 -23.57 -8.65
N THR A 2 -19.77 -22.39 -8.11
CA THR A 2 -19.50 -21.10 -8.74
C THR A 2 -17.99 -20.79 -8.64
N PRO A 3 -17.28 -20.43 -9.72
CA PRO A 3 -15.89 -20.04 -9.61
C PRO A 3 -15.81 -18.77 -8.74
N VAL A 4 -15.14 -18.90 -7.59
CA VAL A 4 -14.83 -17.77 -6.71
C VAL A 4 -13.95 -16.81 -7.50
N GLY A 5 -14.52 -15.65 -7.86
CA GLY A 5 -13.87 -14.65 -8.69
C GLY A 5 -12.56 -14.18 -8.09
N ALA A 6 -11.44 -14.61 -8.66
CA ALA A 6 -10.10 -14.12 -8.41
C ALA A 6 -9.84 -12.73 -9.03
N SER A 7 -10.88 -11.89 -9.12
CA SER A 7 -10.82 -10.55 -9.74
C SER A 7 -11.10 -9.41 -8.77
N SER A 8 -11.51 -9.70 -7.53
CA SER A 8 -11.88 -8.68 -6.54
C SER A 8 -10.80 -8.39 -5.48
N ALA A 9 -9.66 -9.09 -5.53
CA ALA A 9 -8.65 -9.01 -4.47
C ALA A 9 -7.63 -7.87 -4.66
N CYS A 10 -7.46 -7.30 -5.85
CA CYS A 10 -6.31 -6.44 -6.18
C CYS A 10 -6.62 -4.94 -6.29
N THR A 11 -7.90 -4.57 -6.27
CA THR A 11 -8.39 -3.21 -6.54
C THR A 11 -9.27 -2.64 -5.42
N GLY A 12 -9.56 -3.45 -4.40
CA GLY A 12 -10.37 -3.09 -3.25
C GLY A 12 -9.59 -2.50 -2.08
N TRP A 13 -10.29 -1.79 -1.20
CA TRP A 13 -9.76 -1.43 0.11
C TRP A 13 -9.51 -2.69 0.93
N LYS A 14 -8.30 -2.81 1.47
CA LYS A 14 -7.89 -3.91 2.34
C LYS A 14 -7.75 -3.44 3.76
N LYS A 15 -8.15 -4.30 4.70
CA LYS A 15 -7.94 -4.07 6.12
C LYS A 15 -6.53 -4.46 6.51
N ALA A 16 -5.90 -3.62 7.30
CA ALA A 16 -4.61 -3.87 7.89
C ALA A 16 -4.53 -3.31 9.30
N GLY A 17 -3.65 -3.91 10.08
CA GLY A 17 -3.31 -3.47 11.43
C GLY A 17 -1.84 -3.10 11.52
N SER A 18 -1.54 -2.14 12.38
CA SER A 18 -0.18 -1.81 12.78
C SER A 18 -0.01 -2.02 14.28
N LEU A 19 1.16 -2.51 14.66
CA LEU A 19 1.52 -2.70 16.07
C LEU A 19 2.31 -1.49 16.58
N PRO A 20 2.11 -1.09 17.86
CA PRO A 20 2.92 -0.05 18.47
C PRO A 20 4.41 -0.38 18.35
N LEU A 21 5.23 0.65 18.16
CA LEU A 21 6.70 0.60 18.15
C LEU A 21 7.37 -0.13 16.98
N LYS A 22 6.64 -0.84 16.10
CA LYS A 22 7.22 -1.58 14.96
C LYS A 22 6.60 -1.19 13.61
N TRP A 23 7.39 -1.29 12.55
CA TRP A 23 6.89 -1.16 11.18
C TRP A 23 6.23 -2.48 10.76
N SER A 24 4.91 -2.45 10.60
CA SER A 24 4.14 -3.53 10.00
C SER A 24 4.14 -3.38 8.49
N LYS A 25 4.52 -4.43 7.76
CA LYS A 25 4.50 -4.45 6.30
C LYS A 25 3.21 -5.12 5.82
N VAL A 26 2.53 -4.47 4.89
CA VAL A 26 1.33 -5.00 4.23
C VAL A 26 1.59 -5.08 2.73
N SER A 27 1.12 -6.16 2.11
CA SER A 27 1.26 -6.40 0.67
C SER A 27 -0.08 -6.78 0.08
N ASP A 28 -0.34 -6.27 -1.12
CA ASP A 28 -1.56 -6.55 -1.86
C ASP A 28 -1.54 -7.96 -2.47
N LYS A 29 -0.35 -8.59 -2.52
CA LYS A 29 -0.04 -9.89 -3.14
C LYS A 29 -0.46 -10.04 -4.61
N CYS A 30 -1.02 -9.02 -5.24
CA CYS A 30 -1.26 -9.02 -6.69
C CYS A 30 -0.09 -8.41 -7.44
N GLY A 31 0.19 -8.91 -8.64
CA GLY A 31 1.18 -8.34 -9.54
C GLY A 31 0.58 -7.14 -10.27
N HIS A 32 1.11 -5.94 -10.02
CA HIS A 32 0.76 -4.74 -10.76
C HIS A 32 1.78 -4.55 -11.86
N PHE A 33 1.33 -4.65 -13.12
CA PHE A 33 2.16 -4.37 -14.28
C PHE A 33 2.24 -2.87 -14.52
N GLY A 34 3.45 -2.36 -14.36
CA GLY A 34 3.81 -0.98 -14.63
C GLY A 34 3.97 -0.67 -16.12
N LYS A 35 3.99 0.62 -16.45
CA LYS A 35 4.37 1.15 -17.77
C LYS A 35 5.39 2.29 -17.59
N PRO A 36 6.23 2.61 -18.59
CA PRO A 36 7.12 3.76 -18.51
C PRO A 36 6.36 5.04 -18.10
N GLY A 37 6.84 5.75 -17.07
CA GLY A 37 6.18 6.94 -16.52
C GLY A 37 4.95 6.69 -15.62
N MET A 38 4.53 5.43 -15.41
CA MET A 38 3.39 5.11 -14.56
C MET A 38 3.70 5.44 -13.09
N LYS A 39 2.70 6.01 -12.40
CA LYS A 39 2.72 6.25 -10.96
C LYS A 39 1.70 5.36 -10.27
N MET A 40 2.10 4.76 -9.16
CA MET A 40 1.23 3.94 -8.34
C MET A 40 0.61 4.78 -7.22
N GLY A 41 -0.73 4.78 -7.17
CA GLY A 41 -1.48 5.40 -6.10
C GLY A 41 -1.59 4.49 -4.89
N TYR A 42 -1.38 5.07 -3.72
CA TYR A 42 -1.63 4.48 -2.41
C TYR A 42 -2.54 5.39 -1.61
N ALA A 43 -3.51 4.80 -0.91
CA ALA A 43 -4.36 5.52 0.03
C ALA A 43 -4.53 4.70 1.32
N TRP A 44 -4.69 5.38 2.44
CA TRP A 44 -5.00 4.74 3.72
C TRP A 44 -5.98 5.58 4.54
N LYS A 45 -6.77 4.90 5.37
CA LYS A 45 -7.72 5.51 6.30
C LYS A 45 -7.83 4.65 7.56
N VAL A 46 -7.39 5.20 8.68
CA VAL A 46 -7.54 4.65 10.02
C VAL A 46 -9.01 4.77 10.43
N TYR A 47 -9.61 3.65 10.79
CA TYR A 47 -10.98 3.61 11.32
C TYR A 47 -11.01 3.27 12.82
N LYS A 48 -9.93 2.73 13.38
CA LYS A 48 -9.82 2.44 14.83
C LYS A 48 -8.39 2.60 15.32
N GLY A 49 -8.19 3.34 16.41
CA GLY A 49 -6.87 3.56 17.03
C GLY A 49 -6.26 4.94 16.73
N SER A 50 -4.94 5.05 16.87
CA SER A 50 -4.19 6.31 16.73
C SER A 50 -3.75 6.62 15.29
N SER A 51 -3.16 7.79 15.06
CA SER A 51 -2.52 8.09 13.76
C SER A 51 -1.41 7.09 13.44
N VAL A 52 -1.22 6.80 12.15
CA VAL A 52 -0.19 5.88 11.68
C VAL A 52 0.79 6.60 10.75
N CYS A 53 2.07 6.25 10.84
CA CYS A 53 3.09 6.66 9.90
C CYS A 53 3.17 5.67 8.76
N VAL A 54 3.18 6.16 7.52
CA VAL A 54 3.08 5.34 6.32
C VAL A 54 4.28 5.55 5.42
N GLN A 55 4.83 4.44 4.94
CA GLN A 55 5.81 4.41 3.85
C GLN A 55 5.29 3.48 2.75
N VAL A 56 5.38 3.91 1.51
CA VAL A 56 4.87 3.12 0.37
C VAL A 56 6.03 2.72 -0.53
N LYS A 57 5.89 1.56 -1.17
CA LYS A 57 6.87 1.08 -2.14
C LYS A 57 6.61 1.70 -3.50
N GLY A 58 7.63 2.30 -4.08
CA GLY A 58 7.69 2.73 -5.46
C GLY A 58 8.92 2.18 -6.15
N PHE A 59 9.07 2.51 -7.42
CA PHE A 59 10.19 2.11 -8.26
C PHE A 59 10.67 3.28 -9.11
N VAL A 60 11.99 3.45 -9.18
CA VAL A 60 12.64 4.44 -10.04
C VAL A 60 13.68 3.71 -10.88
N ASN A 61 13.57 3.77 -12.20
CA ASN A 61 14.45 3.07 -13.13
C ASN A 61 14.59 1.57 -12.79
N GLY A 62 13.46 0.91 -12.46
CA GLY A 62 13.44 -0.51 -12.08
C GLY A 62 13.89 -0.83 -10.65
N LYS A 63 14.42 0.16 -9.91
CA LYS A 63 14.91 -0.05 -8.53
C LYS A 63 13.83 0.27 -7.50
N GLU A 64 13.64 -0.65 -6.56
CA GLU A 64 12.73 -0.45 -5.42
C GLU A 64 13.17 0.75 -4.56
N LYS A 65 12.22 1.62 -4.22
CA LYS A 65 12.43 2.74 -3.30
C LYS A 65 11.23 2.92 -2.37
N TRP A 66 11.52 3.09 -1.08
CA TRP A 66 10.50 3.39 -0.08
C TRP A 66 10.32 4.90 0.05
N TYR A 67 9.08 5.35 -0.14
CA TYR A 67 8.70 6.76 -0.03
C TYR A 67 7.92 6.99 1.26
N LYS A 68 8.27 8.05 2.00
CA LYS A 68 7.53 8.47 3.18
C LYS A 68 6.24 9.16 2.71
N ALA A 69 5.09 8.56 3.03
CA ALA A 69 3.78 9.10 2.68
C ALA A 69 3.25 10.10 3.73
N GLY A 70 3.79 10.05 4.95
CA GLY A 70 3.44 10.94 6.06
C GLY A 70 2.87 10.17 7.25
N CYS A 71 2.52 10.91 8.31
CA CYS A 71 1.88 10.35 9.50
C CYS A 71 0.52 11.01 9.70
N GLY A 72 -0.53 10.23 9.88
CA GLY A 72 -1.89 10.75 10.02
C GLY A 72 -2.94 9.65 10.15
N LYS A 73 -4.20 10.06 10.36
CA LYS A 73 -5.34 9.12 10.35
C LYS A 73 -5.79 8.76 8.94
N SER A 74 -5.45 9.53 7.93
CA SER A 74 -5.71 9.22 6.54
C SER A 74 -4.69 9.91 5.66
N GLY A 75 -4.57 9.45 4.41
CA GLY A 75 -3.73 10.09 3.42
C GLY A 75 -3.76 9.36 2.09
N ALA A 76 -3.25 10.04 1.07
CA ALA A 76 -3.06 9.46 -0.25
C ALA A 76 -1.77 10.00 -0.85
N ILE A 77 -1.01 9.14 -1.52
CA ILE A 77 0.23 9.51 -2.21
C ILE A 77 0.33 8.75 -3.54
N LYS A 78 0.97 9.37 -4.52
CA LYS A 78 1.34 8.73 -5.78
C LYS A 78 2.85 8.65 -5.85
N VAL A 79 3.38 7.45 -6.04
CA VAL A 79 4.83 7.21 -6.16
C VAL A 79 5.17 6.70 -7.55
N PRO A 80 6.38 6.97 -8.06
CA PRO A 80 6.81 6.41 -9.33
C PRO A 80 6.81 4.88 -9.25
N TRP A 81 6.41 4.24 -10.35
CA TRP A 81 6.39 2.78 -10.50
C TRP A 81 7.14 2.37 -11.77
N GLY A 82 6.93 3.09 -12.88
CA GLY A 82 7.63 2.81 -14.13
C GLY A 82 7.29 1.43 -14.70
N ASN A 83 8.18 0.88 -15.54
CA ASN A 83 7.99 -0.40 -16.23
C ASN A 83 8.43 -1.59 -15.35
N VAL A 84 7.69 -1.87 -14.28
CA VAL A 84 7.99 -2.97 -13.33
C VAL A 84 6.72 -3.78 -13.05
N ALA A 85 6.86 -5.10 -13.05
CA ALA A 85 5.85 -6.02 -12.55
C ALA A 85 6.16 -6.39 -11.09
N ALA A 86 5.44 -5.80 -10.14
CA ALA A 86 5.63 -6.06 -8.71
C ALA A 86 4.33 -5.91 -7.94
N SER A 87 4.32 -6.34 -6.68
CA SER A 87 3.17 -6.13 -5.81
C SER A 87 3.26 -4.82 -5.05
N LYS A 88 2.10 -4.17 -4.86
CA LYS A 88 1.98 -3.01 -3.98
C LYS A 88 2.32 -3.41 -2.56
N GLU A 89 3.23 -2.67 -1.94
CA GLU A 89 3.60 -2.86 -0.54
C GLU A 89 3.57 -1.52 0.19
N MET A 90 3.13 -1.58 1.44
CA MET A 90 3.07 -0.44 2.33
C MET A 90 3.60 -0.84 3.71
N LYS A 91 4.44 0.01 4.29
CA LYS A 91 4.94 -0.12 5.67
C LYS A 91 4.22 0.89 6.52
N VAL A 92 3.76 0.46 7.67
CA VAL A 92 2.89 1.25 8.54
C VAL A 92 3.38 1.09 9.97
N LYS A 93 3.55 2.19 10.68
CA LYS A 93 3.98 2.20 12.08
C LYS A 93 2.97 2.98 12.91
N GLY A 94 2.46 2.35 13.97
CA GLY A 94 1.45 2.90 14.85
C GLY A 94 0.62 1.79 15.49
N ALA A 95 -0.30 2.15 16.39
CA ALA A 95 -1.24 1.22 17.00
C ALA A 95 -2.65 1.52 16.48
N ALA A 96 -2.94 1.05 15.26
CA ALA A 96 -4.22 1.33 14.62
C ALA A 96 -4.61 0.27 13.59
N LEU A 97 -5.92 0.15 13.38
CA LEU A 97 -6.54 -0.54 12.27
C LEU A 97 -6.96 0.46 11.20
N PHE A 98 -6.61 0.16 9.96
CA PHE A 98 -6.84 1.04 8.82
C PHE A 98 -7.19 0.24 7.58
N ASP A 99 -7.95 0.88 6.70
CA ASP A 99 -8.18 0.41 5.34
C ASP A 99 -7.11 1.03 4.42
N TRP A 100 -6.63 0.29 3.42
CA TRP A 100 -5.65 0.76 2.44
C TRP A 100 -5.86 0.20 1.03
N LYS A 101 -5.37 0.90 0.00
CA LYS A 101 -5.41 0.44 -1.40
C LYS A 101 -4.31 1.05 -2.26
#